data_AF-W7T423-F1
#
_entry.id   AF-W7T423-F1
#
_cell.length_a   1.000
_cell.length_b   1.000
_cell.length_c   1.000
_cell.angle_alpha   90.00
_cell.angle_beta   90.00
_cell.angle_gamma   90.00
#
_symmetry.space_group_name_H-M   'P 1'
#
loop_
_entity.id
_entity.type
_entity.pdbx_description
1 polymer ?
#
loop_
_entity_poly.entity_id
_entity_poly.type
_entity_poly.pdbx_seq_one_letter_code
_entity_poly.pdbx_strand_id
1 'polypeptide(L)'
;MQIGDAMSQFRSDVDSAVARGSRAAGEARARSAATRGQTRELVGRVRARQAQPQPADLTSPGLRRAAASFRADEGLPVDRLPEGTELLAPMTATTPSAPKPPAVAGRRPRPSDDDEDFSQEGIMFRG
;
A
#
# COMPACT_ATOMS: atom_id res chain seq x y z
N MET A 1 31.36 -39.42 -2.11
CA MET A 1 31.00 -38.20 -1.36
C MET A 1 30.63 -38.66 0.04
N GLN A 2 31.41 -38.31 1.08
CA GLN A 2 31.13 -38.78 2.44
C GLN A 2 29.95 -37.99 3.00
N ILE A 3 29.06 -38.65 3.75
CA ILE A 3 27.82 -38.07 4.31
C ILE A 3 28.12 -36.81 5.16
N GLY A 4 29.30 -36.75 5.79
CA GLY A 4 29.76 -35.57 6.56
C GLY A 4 29.91 -34.30 5.74
N ASP A 5 30.41 -34.39 4.50
CA ASP A 5 30.63 -33.24 3.61
C ASP A 5 29.30 -32.67 3.08
N ALA A 6 28.33 -33.55 2.80
CA ALA A 6 27.00 -33.14 2.38
C ALA A 6 26.25 -32.41 3.51
N MET A 7 26.40 -32.88 4.75
CA MET A 7 25.76 -32.25 5.92
C MET A 7 26.40 -30.90 6.29
N SER A 8 27.71 -30.74 6.10
CA SER A 8 28.38 -29.45 6.34
C SER A 8 27.99 -28.41 5.29
N GLN A 9 27.93 -28.81 4.01
CA GLN A 9 27.47 -27.94 2.93
C GLN A 9 26.01 -27.51 3.14
N PHE A 10 25.12 -28.44 3.49
CA PHE A 10 23.73 -28.12 3.77
C PHE A 10 23.58 -27.09 4.90
N ARG A 11 24.31 -27.25 6.01
CA ARG A 11 24.29 -26.28 7.12
C ARG A 11 24.77 -24.90 6.66
N SER A 12 25.87 -24.85 5.91
CA SER A 12 26.40 -23.61 5.34
C SER A 12 25.39 -22.90 4.43
N ASP A 13 24.67 -23.66 3.60
CA ASP A 13 23.65 -23.13 2.69
C ASP A 13 22.44 -22.58 3.46
N VAL A 14 22.00 -23.30 4.50
CA VAL A 14 20.92 -22.85 5.41
C VAL A 14 21.33 -21.56 6.13
N ASP A 15 22.52 -21.51 6.72
CA ASP A 15 23.02 -20.33 7.43
C ASP A 15 23.11 -19.12 6.48
N SER A 16 23.60 -19.35 5.26
CA SER A 16 23.66 -18.33 4.20
C SER A 16 22.28 -17.85 3.78
N ALA A 17 21.30 -18.75 3.66
CA ALA A 17 19.93 -18.42 3.33
C ALA A 17 19.26 -17.60 4.44
N VAL A 18 19.44 -18.00 5.71
CA VAL A 18 18.93 -17.27 6.88
C VAL A 18 19.57 -15.88 6.97
N ALA A 19 20.88 -15.76 6.77
CA ALA A 19 21.57 -14.47 6.77
C ALA A 19 21.07 -13.54 5.65
N ARG A 20 20.77 -14.08 4.47
CA ARG A 20 20.17 -13.31 3.36
C ARG A 20 18.75 -12.88 3.69
N GLY A 21 17.92 -13.78 4.22
CA GLY A 21 16.55 -13.48 4.63
C GLY A 21 16.48 -12.41 5.72
N SER A 22 17.34 -12.51 6.73
CA SER A 22 17.45 -11.52 7.81
C SER A 22 17.81 -10.13 7.28
N ARG A 23 18.78 -10.04 6.35
CA ARG A 23 19.13 -8.78 5.67
C ARG A 23 17.95 -8.20 4.89
N ALA A 24 17.30 -9.01 4.05
CA ALA A 24 16.15 -8.57 3.27
C ALA A 24 15.00 -8.09 4.17
N ALA A 25 14.74 -8.78 5.28
CA ALA A 25 13.75 -8.37 6.28
C ALA A 25 14.13 -7.05 6.96
N GLY A 26 15.41 -6.88 7.31
CA GLY A 26 15.95 -5.63 7.84
C GLY A 26 15.75 -4.45 6.88
N GLU A 27 16.12 -4.62 5.61
CA GLU A 27 15.93 -3.60 4.57
C GLU A 27 14.46 -3.27 4.32
N ALA A 28 13.57 -4.27 4.33
CA ALA A 28 12.13 -4.07 4.21
C ALA A 28 11.61 -3.24 5.38
N ARG A 29 11.98 -3.59 6.62
CA ARG A 29 11.59 -2.83 7.83
C ARG A 29 12.10 -1.39 7.77
N ALA A 30 13.35 -1.17 7.35
CA ALA A 30 13.94 0.16 7.21
C ALA A 30 13.16 1.00 6.18
N ARG A 31 12.86 0.43 5.00
CA ARG A 31 12.02 1.09 3.99
C ARG A 31 10.63 1.43 4.53
N SER A 32 9.95 0.49 5.17
CA SER A 32 8.63 0.73 5.77
C SER A 32 8.68 1.79 6.88
N ALA A 33 9.75 1.84 7.68
CA ALA A 33 9.92 2.88 8.69
C ALA A 33 10.10 4.26 8.04
N ALA A 34 10.92 4.36 6.99
CA ALA A 34 11.13 5.59 6.24
C ALA A 34 9.84 6.12 5.62
N THR A 35 9.08 5.26 4.93
CA THR A 35 7.78 5.64 4.36
C THR A 35 6.81 6.12 5.44
N ARG A 36 6.72 5.42 6.58
CA ARG A 36 5.87 5.87 7.70
C ARG A 36 6.28 7.24 8.24
N GLY A 37 7.58 7.52 8.33
CA GLY A 37 8.10 8.84 8.69
C GLY A 37 7.65 9.92 7.71
N GLN A 38 7.90 9.71 6.41
CA GLN A 38 7.52 10.63 5.33
C GLN A 38 6.01 10.86 5.27
N THR A 39 5.20 9.81 5.46
CA THR A 39 3.74 9.94 5.49
C THR A 39 3.27 10.78 6.68
N ARG A 40 3.85 10.59 7.88
CA ARG A 40 3.49 11.41 9.05
C ARG A 40 3.83 12.88 8.82
N GLU A 41 5.00 13.16 8.25
CA GLU A 41 5.42 14.52 7.90
C GLU A 41 4.47 15.15 6.87
N LEU A 42 4.15 14.42 5.80
CA LEU A 42 3.19 14.87 4.78
C LEU A 42 1.82 15.17 5.39
N VAL A 43 1.29 14.28 6.23
CA VAL A 43 0.02 14.50 6.94
C VAL A 43 0.11 15.74 7.84
N GLY A 44 1.22 15.95 8.52
CA GLY A 44 1.49 17.17 9.29
C GLY A 44 1.40 18.43 8.42
N ARG A 45 2.10 18.45 7.28
CA ARG A 45 2.07 19.58 6.32
C ARG A 45 0.68 19.83 5.75
N VAL A 46 -0.06 18.78 5.40
CA VAL A 46 -1.45 18.91 4.91
C VAL A 46 -2.36 19.49 5.99
N ARG A 47 -2.26 19.00 7.24
CA ARG A 47 -3.05 19.54 8.37
C ARG A 47 -2.74 21.01 8.65
N ALA A 48 -1.47 21.39 8.52
CA ALA A 48 -1.02 22.77 8.66
C ALA A 48 -1.34 23.66 7.43
N ARG A 49 -1.97 23.10 6.38
CA ARG A 49 -2.22 23.76 5.09
C ARG A 49 -0.93 24.28 4.40
N GLN A 50 0.19 23.60 4.64
CA GLN A 50 1.50 23.93 4.08
C GLN A 50 1.86 23.07 2.87
N ALA A 51 1.16 21.95 2.65
CA ALA A 51 1.34 21.16 1.44
C ALA A 51 0.70 21.90 0.25
N GLN A 52 1.52 22.32 -0.71
CA GLN A 52 1.08 22.96 -1.95
C GLN A 52 1.51 22.08 -3.14
N PRO A 53 0.62 21.20 -3.62
CA PRO A 53 0.91 20.36 -4.78
C PRO A 53 1.21 21.23 -6.00
N GLN A 54 2.23 20.85 -6.76
CA GLN A 54 2.65 21.54 -7.98
C GLN A 54 2.20 20.77 -9.22
N PRO A 55 2.13 21.41 -10.40
CA PRO A 55 1.79 20.72 -11.65
C PRO A 55 2.69 19.51 -11.94
N ALA A 56 3.95 19.55 -11.52
CA ALA A 56 4.90 18.46 -11.65
C ALA A 56 4.58 17.23 -10.76
N ASP A 57 3.81 17.44 -9.68
CA ASP A 57 3.40 16.35 -8.77
C ASP A 57 2.17 15.59 -9.29
N LEU A 58 1.52 16.11 -10.34
CA LEU A 58 0.34 15.48 -10.92
C LEU A 58 0.71 14.17 -11.61
N THR A 59 -0.17 13.18 -11.47
CA THR A 59 -0.09 11.95 -12.24
C THR A 59 -0.16 12.28 -13.73
N SER A 60 0.80 11.76 -14.51
CA SER A 60 0.86 12.05 -15.94
C SER A 60 -0.43 11.64 -16.66
N PRO A 61 -0.86 12.37 -17.70
CA PRO A 61 -2.06 12.03 -18.46
C PRO A 61 -2.01 10.64 -19.08
N GLY A 62 -0.82 10.20 -19.52
CA GLY A 62 -0.60 8.86 -20.07
C GLY A 62 -0.84 7.77 -19.04
N LEU A 63 -0.30 7.92 -17.83
CA LEU A 63 -0.47 6.95 -16.75
C LEU A 63 -1.93 6.89 -16.27
N ARG A 64 -2.62 8.04 -16.20
CA ARG A 64 -4.06 8.07 -15.88
C ARG A 64 -4.90 7.33 -16.92
N ARG A 65 -4.62 7.51 -18.21
CA ARG A 65 -5.30 6.77 -19.28
C ARG A 65 -5.04 5.28 -19.20
N ALA A 66 -3.78 4.88 -18.99
CA ALA A 66 -3.41 3.47 -18.84
C ALA A 66 -4.09 2.81 -17.63
N ALA A 67 -4.18 3.52 -16.50
CA ALA A 67 -4.89 3.03 -15.32
C ALA A 67 -6.40 2.90 -15.58
N ALA A 68 -7.00 3.86 -16.30
CA ALA A 68 -8.41 3.81 -16.66
C ALA A 68 -8.73 2.66 -17.61
N SER A 69 -7.89 2.42 -18.63
CA SER A 69 -8.07 1.29 -19.55
C SER A 69 -7.93 -0.04 -18.83
N PHE A 70 -6.88 -0.20 -18.02
CA PHE A 70 -6.69 -1.42 -17.22
C PHE A 70 -7.90 -1.73 -16.34
N ARG A 71 -8.46 -0.72 -15.65
CA ARG A 71 -9.66 -0.92 -14.83
C ARG A 71 -10.87 -1.30 -15.67
N ALA A 72 -11.05 -0.69 -16.84
CA ALA A 72 -12.13 -1.04 -17.75
C ALA A 72 -12.01 -2.50 -18.24
N ASP A 73 -10.79 -2.92 -18.60
CA ASP A 73 -10.50 -4.28 -19.09
C ASP A 73 -10.73 -5.34 -18.00
N GLU A 74 -10.42 -5.02 -16.75
CA GLU A 74 -10.65 -5.89 -15.58
C GLU A 74 -12.08 -5.78 -15.00
N GLY A 75 -12.98 -5.04 -15.65
CA GLY A 75 -14.35 -4.80 -15.14
C GLY A 75 -14.41 -4.05 -13.81
N LEU A 76 -13.33 -3.34 -13.44
CA LEU A 76 -13.26 -2.52 -12.25
C LEU A 76 -13.89 -1.14 -12.51
N PRO A 77 -14.63 -0.56 -11.54
CA PRO A 77 -15.24 0.75 -11.69
C PRO A 77 -14.19 1.84 -12.00
N VAL A 78 -14.48 2.73 -12.95
CA VAL A 78 -13.69 3.93 -13.24
C VAL A 78 -14.52 5.15 -12.90
N ASP A 79 -14.21 5.80 -11.78
CA ASP A 79 -14.88 7.02 -11.38
C ASP A 79 -14.49 8.19 -12.29
N ARG A 80 -15.47 9.03 -12.65
CA ARG A 80 -15.21 10.30 -13.35
C ARG A 80 -14.77 11.34 -12.33
N LEU A 81 -13.47 11.40 -12.08
CA LEU A 81 -12.85 12.40 -11.21
C LEU A 81 -12.40 13.63 -12.01
N PRO A 82 -12.28 14.81 -11.36
CA PRO A 82 -11.71 16.00 -11.99
C PRO A 82 -10.31 15.73 -12.56
N GLU A 83 -9.95 16.47 -13.60
CA GLU A 83 -8.60 16.42 -14.16
C GLU A 83 -7.58 17.01 -13.17
N GLY A 84 -6.33 16.53 -13.23
CA GLY A 84 -5.29 17.00 -12.29
C GLY A 84 -5.08 18.52 -12.31
N THR A 85 -5.21 19.16 -13.48
CA THR A 85 -5.12 20.61 -13.63
C THR A 85 -6.31 21.35 -13.02
N GLU A 86 -7.50 20.74 -13.02
CA GLU A 86 -8.70 21.28 -12.37
C GLU A 86 -8.55 21.25 -10.84
N LEU A 87 -7.86 20.23 -10.30
CA LEU A 87 -7.57 20.13 -8.86
C LEU A 87 -6.60 21.22 -8.37
N LEU A 88 -5.73 21.74 -9.25
CA LEU A 88 -4.80 22.83 -8.93
C LEU A 88 -5.37 24.22 -9.23
N ALA A 89 -6.54 24.30 -9.87
CA ALA A 89 -7.15 25.58 -10.17
C ALA A 89 -7.45 26.33 -8.85
N PRO A 90 -7.15 27.64 -8.76
CA PRO A 90 -7.50 28.42 -7.58
C PRO A 90 -9.02 28.31 -7.38
N MET A 91 -9.45 27.88 -6.18
CA MET A 91 -10.87 27.79 -5.85
C MET A 91 -11.52 29.15 -5.99
N THR A 92 -12.29 29.35 -7.06
CA THR A 92 -13.25 30.44 -7.13
C THR A 92 -14.36 30.14 -6.13
N ALA A 93 -14.75 31.14 -5.33
CA ALA A 93 -15.58 31.01 -4.13
C ALA A 93 -17.05 30.53 -4.35
N THR A 94 -17.34 29.84 -5.44
CA THR A 94 -18.71 29.51 -5.87
C THR A 94 -18.97 28.02 -6.10
N THR A 95 -18.04 27.11 -5.78
CA THR A 95 -18.36 25.68 -5.79
C THR A 95 -19.21 25.32 -4.57
N PRO A 96 -20.47 24.85 -4.74
CA PRO A 96 -21.22 24.29 -3.63
C PRO A 96 -20.41 23.12 -3.07
N SER A 97 -20.22 23.10 -1.74
CA SER A 97 -19.64 21.97 -1.05
C SER A 97 -20.40 20.72 -1.49
N ALA A 98 -19.73 19.84 -2.25
CA ALA A 98 -20.33 18.59 -2.67
C ALA A 98 -20.87 17.88 -1.42
N PRO A 99 -22.08 17.29 -1.47
CA PRO A 99 -22.60 16.55 -0.34
C PRO A 99 -21.52 15.56 0.10
N LYS A 100 -21.17 15.64 1.39
CA LYS A 100 -20.23 14.72 2.03
C LYS A 100 -20.61 13.32 1.55
N PRO A 101 -19.72 12.57 0.87
CA PRO A 101 -20.04 11.21 0.47
C PRO A 101 -20.56 10.49 1.73
N PRO A 102 -21.64 9.68 1.63
CA PRO A 102 -22.12 8.94 2.78
C PRO A 102 -20.89 8.30 3.39
N ALA A 103 -20.71 8.50 4.70
CA ALA A 103 -19.62 7.86 5.39
C ALA A 103 -19.73 6.39 5.02
N VAL A 104 -18.82 5.89 4.18
CA VAL A 104 -18.60 4.47 4.08
C VAL A 104 -18.30 4.16 5.52
N ALA A 105 -19.26 3.55 6.20
CA ALA A 105 -19.05 2.99 7.51
C ALA A 105 -18.02 1.91 7.24
N GLY A 106 -16.75 2.33 7.18
CA GLY A 106 -15.63 1.48 7.36
C GLY A 106 -15.94 0.88 8.69
N ARG A 107 -16.42 -0.36 8.66
CA ARG A 107 -16.19 -1.30 9.74
C ARG A 107 -14.71 -1.16 9.99
N ARG A 108 -14.34 -0.33 10.97
CA ARG A 108 -13.16 -0.63 11.76
C ARG A 108 -13.43 -2.08 12.19
N PRO A 109 -12.56 -3.04 11.84
CA PRO A 109 -12.67 -4.35 12.43
C PRO A 109 -12.82 -4.14 13.93
N ARG A 110 -13.90 -4.67 14.51
CA ARG A 110 -13.99 -4.70 15.96
C ARG A 110 -12.72 -5.44 16.42
N PRO A 111 -12.04 -4.97 17.47
CA PRO A 111 -10.80 -5.61 17.92
C PRO A 111 -11.07 -6.94 18.64
N SER A 112 -11.94 -7.82 18.11
CA SER A 112 -12.38 -9.00 18.86
C SER A 112 -12.90 -10.20 18.07
N ASP A 113 -12.67 -10.41 16.75
CA ASP A 113 -13.24 -11.63 16.10
C ASP A 113 -12.47 -12.28 14.92
N ASP A 114 -11.28 -11.83 14.50
CA ASP A 114 -10.60 -12.43 13.32
C ASP A 114 -9.27 -13.15 13.63
N ASP A 115 -9.09 -13.60 14.87
CA ASP A 115 -7.93 -14.44 15.24
C ASP A 115 -8.23 -15.95 15.09
N GLU A 116 -9.46 -16.36 14.76
CA GLU A 116 -9.86 -17.77 14.72
C GLU A 116 -9.71 -18.46 13.35
N ASP A 117 -9.56 -17.70 12.26
CA ASP A 117 -9.56 -18.24 10.89
C ASP A 117 -8.21 -18.83 10.42
N PHE A 118 -7.17 -18.80 11.27
CA PHE A 118 -5.86 -19.41 11.01
C PHE A 118 -5.49 -20.54 11.98
N SER A 119 -6.48 -21.19 12.59
CA SER A 119 -6.25 -22.43 13.35
C SER A 119 -5.92 -23.57 12.37
N GLN A 120 -4.74 -24.19 12.49
CA GLN A 120 -4.30 -25.32 11.64
C GLN A 120 -5.34 -26.45 11.53
N GLU A 121 -6.19 -26.61 12.55
CA GLU A 121 -7.32 -27.55 12.55
C GLU A 121 -8.30 -27.31 11.41
N GLY A 122 -8.67 -26.06 11.10
CA GLY A 122 -9.66 -25.75 10.06
C GLY A 122 -9.19 -26.05 8.63
N ILE A 123 -7.88 -26.00 8.40
CA ILE A 123 -7.27 -26.27 7.09
C ILE A 123 -7.17 -27.78 6.83
N MET A 124 -7.04 -28.62 7.87
CA MET A 124 -6.95 -30.07 7.69
C MET A 124 -8.30 -30.76 7.43
N PHE A 125 -9.41 -30.19 7.88
CA PHE A 125 -10.75 -30.81 7.72
C PHE A 125 -11.54 -30.31 6.50
N ARG A 126 -11.05 -29.28 5.80
CA ARG A 126 -11.66 -28.77 4.58
C ARG A 126 -10.75 -29.08 3.37
N GLY A 127 -10.56 -30.37 3.12
CA GLY A 127 -10.06 -30.89 1.85
C GLY A 127 -11.09 -30.71 0.73
#